data_AF-A0A2T5JZZ1-F1
#
_entry.id   AF-A0A2T5JZZ1-F1
#
_cell.length_a   1.000
_cell.length_b   1.000
_cell.length_c   1.000
_cell.angle_alpha   90.00
_cell.angle_beta   90.00
_cell.angle_gamma   90.00
#
_symmetry.space_group_name_H-M   'P 1'
#
loop_
_entity.id
_entity.type
_entity.pdbx_description
1 polymer ?
#
loop_
_entity_poly.entity_id
_entity_poly.type
_entity_poly.pdbx_seq_one_letter_code
_entity_poly.pdbx_strand_id
1 'polypeptide(L)'
;MDSNDQIFAFVLMPFDTAFNDIYKLGIKEPATTLGILAERVDEQMFQEGILERIYRQIELADLVVADMTGQNPNVFYEVGYAHAKGKLCVLLTQSTEDIPFDLKHHRHIVYGSSIGLLRTLLTEEMAWAKAQIDTIRSSRIKVSFKETSGLLEKSKFVAWGTVEFKVDLHNETTNTSAEIDAIYFYSKKGWTLYQDGKDCPMTDSDVPDFPVRHFLAPPVRRLNKKSWAQLKFSAKRVLAFATEGEEFKDSYRLTGRTLVRLVTTEGNFDYEFPLDVAVDEIPF
;
A
#
# COMPACT_ATOMS: atom_id res chain seq x y z
N MET A 1 -19.48 15.99 -16.93
CA MET A 1 -18.65 15.18 -16.04
C MET A 1 -19.59 14.17 -15.43
N ASP A 2 -19.50 12.91 -15.86
CA ASP A 2 -20.35 11.87 -15.32
C ASP A 2 -20.07 11.72 -13.83
N SER A 3 -21.13 11.68 -13.02
CA SER A 3 -21.11 11.58 -11.55
C SER A 3 -20.53 10.25 -11.01
N ASN A 4 -19.94 9.44 -11.88
CA ASN A 4 -19.52 8.06 -11.60
C ASN A 4 -17.99 7.89 -11.48
N ASP A 5 -17.22 8.98 -11.50
CA ASP A 5 -15.75 8.95 -11.45
C ASP A 5 -15.16 9.62 -10.19
N GLN A 6 -16.00 10.14 -9.29
CA GLN A 6 -15.54 10.68 -8.02
C GLN A 6 -15.06 9.53 -7.11
N ILE A 7 -13.89 9.69 -6.48
CA ILE A 7 -13.39 8.73 -5.49
C ILE A 7 -14.25 8.85 -4.24
N PHE A 8 -14.78 7.72 -3.77
CA PHE A 8 -15.55 7.64 -2.55
C PHE A 8 -14.69 7.09 -1.40
N ALA A 9 -14.54 7.90 -0.35
CA ALA A 9 -13.92 7.52 0.91
C ALA A 9 -14.99 7.31 1.98
N PHE A 10 -15.05 6.09 2.52
CA PHE A 10 -15.96 5.80 3.63
C PHE A 10 -15.24 5.94 4.97
N VAL A 11 -15.80 6.75 5.87
CA VAL A 11 -15.19 7.09 7.15
C VAL A 11 -15.80 6.24 8.26
N LEU A 12 -14.96 5.39 8.87
CA LEU A 12 -15.29 4.56 10.01
C LEU A 12 -14.76 5.22 11.27
N MET A 13 -15.63 5.61 12.19
CA MET A 13 -15.22 6.29 13.42
C MET A 13 -16.29 6.21 14.49
N PRO A 14 -15.94 6.41 15.77
CA PRO A 14 -16.93 6.53 16.82
C PRO A 14 -17.92 7.67 16.55
N PHE A 15 -19.21 7.45 16.84
CA PHE A 15 -20.26 8.46 16.69
C PHE A 15 -20.28 9.51 17.82
N ASP A 16 -19.36 9.43 18.77
CA ASP A 16 -19.30 10.39 19.87
C ASP A 16 -19.06 11.80 19.33
N THR A 17 -19.74 12.79 19.90
CA THR A 17 -19.63 14.21 19.54
C THR A 17 -18.20 14.75 19.60
N ALA A 18 -17.33 14.17 20.44
CA ALA A 18 -15.91 14.49 20.51
C ALA A 18 -15.18 14.30 19.17
N PHE A 19 -15.71 13.45 18.28
CA PHE A 19 -15.12 13.17 16.98
C PHE A 19 -15.68 14.04 15.85
N ASN A 20 -16.63 14.93 16.12
CA ASN A 20 -17.23 15.77 15.07
C ASN A 20 -16.22 16.73 14.42
N ASP A 21 -15.34 17.35 15.21
CA ASP A 21 -14.33 18.27 14.68
C ASP A 21 -13.21 17.50 13.96
N ILE A 22 -12.84 16.32 14.49
CA ILE A 22 -11.91 15.40 13.84
C ILE A 22 -12.45 15.01 12.46
N TYR A 23 -13.74 14.65 12.37
CA TYR A 23 -14.39 14.33 11.11
C TYR A 23 -14.43 15.51 10.15
N LYS A 24 -15.03 16.63 10.55
CA LYS A 24 -15.30 17.77 9.66
C LYS A 24 -14.02 18.47 9.22
N LEU A 25 -13.17 18.82 10.17
CA LEU A 25 -11.97 19.62 9.95
C LEU A 25 -10.75 18.76 9.63
N GLY A 26 -10.66 17.56 10.23
CA GLY A 26 -9.51 16.67 10.11
C GLY A 26 -9.58 15.74 8.90
N ILE A 27 -10.77 15.26 8.52
CA ILE A 27 -10.95 14.24 7.47
C ILE A 27 -11.63 14.83 6.23
N LYS A 28 -12.82 15.42 6.40
CA LYS A 28 -13.68 15.86 5.30
C LYS A 28 -13.10 17.04 4.54
N GLU A 29 -12.51 18.02 5.24
CA GLU A 29 -11.83 19.16 4.60
C GLU A 29 -10.66 18.70 3.68
N PRO A 30 -9.65 17.95 4.15
CA PRO A 30 -8.60 17.40 3.28
C PRO A 30 -9.13 16.59 2.09
N ALA A 31 -10.09 15.69 2.33
CA ALA A 31 -10.70 14.89 1.27
C ALA A 31 -11.32 15.78 0.18
N THR A 32 -12.06 16.82 0.59
CA THR A 32 -12.70 17.78 -0.32
C THR A 32 -11.67 18.52 -1.18
N THR A 33 -10.52 18.92 -0.60
CA THR A 33 -9.45 19.59 -1.37
C THR A 33 -8.83 18.70 -2.45
N LEU A 34 -8.91 17.39 -2.28
CA LEU A 34 -8.43 16.38 -3.24
C LEU A 34 -9.53 15.88 -4.19
N GLY A 35 -10.75 16.42 -4.08
CA GLY A 35 -11.92 15.98 -4.86
C GLY A 35 -12.49 14.63 -4.44
N ILE A 36 -12.11 14.12 -3.26
CA ILE A 36 -12.59 12.86 -2.69
C ILE A 36 -13.88 13.12 -1.92
N LEU A 37 -14.92 12.33 -2.18
CA LEU A 37 -16.16 12.35 -1.42
C LEU A 37 -15.98 11.53 -0.14
N ALA A 38 -15.82 12.19 1.02
CA ALA A 38 -15.69 11.53 2.31
C ALA A 38 -17.00 11.58 3.10
N GLU A 39 -17.61 10.43 3.37
CA GLU A 39 -18.89 10.34 4.10
C GLU A 39 -18.82 9.37 5.27
N ARG A 40 -19.53 9.73 6.35
CA ARG A 40 -19.82 8.85 7.50
C ARG A 40 -21.25 8.34 7.36
N VAL A 41 -21.54 7.16 7.92
CA VAL A 41 -22.85 6.51 7.75
C VAL A 41 -24.04 7.33 8.26
N ASP A 42 -23.84 8.22 9.23
CA ASP A 42 -24.90 9.04 9.82
C ASP A 42 -25.25 10.31 9.00
N GLU A 43 -24.46 10.67 7.99
CA GLU A 43 -24.78 11.77 7.07
C GLU A 43 -25.78 11.36 5.98
N GLN A 44 -26.20 10.10 5.96
CA GLN A 44 -26.96 9.49 4.89
C GLN A 44 -28.37 9.06 5.37
N MET A 45 -29.42 9.62 4.75
CA MET A 45 -30.82 9.32 5.10
C MET A 45 -31.31 8.03 4.43
N PHE A 46 -31.55 6.94 5.17
CA PHE A 46 -32.05 5.67 4.61
C PHE A 46 -32.97 4.86 5.54
N GLN A 47 -33.73 3.92 4.96
CA GLN A 47 -34.74 3.05 5.62
C GLN A 47 -34.24 1.62 5.95
N GLU A 48 -32.97 1.29 5.66
CA GLU A 48 -32.37 -0.04 5.84
C GLU A 48 -31.68 -0.20 7.22
N GLY A 49 -31.33 -1.43 7.59
CA GLY A 49 -30.54 -1.73 8.79
C GLY A 49 -29.13 -1.11 8.72
N ILE A 50 -28.66 -0.57 9.85
CA ILE A 50 -27.38 0.17 9.92
C ILE A 50 -26.17 -0.68 9.52
N LEU A 51 -26.19 -1.98 9.86
CA LEU A 51 -25.09 -2.91 9.62
C LEU A 51 -24.96 -3.26 8.13
N GLU A 52 -26.08 -3.60 7.48
CA GLU A 52 -26.12 -3.87 6.05
C GLU A 52 -25.68 -2.65 5.24
N ARG A 53 -26.04 -1.44 5.71
CA ARG A 53 -25.58 -0.19 5.11
C ARG A 53 -24.07 -0.05 5.20
N ILE A 54 -23.48 -0.26 6.37
CA ILE A 54 -22.03 -0.16 6.57
C ILE A 54 -21.30 -1.12 5.64
N TYR A 55 -21.74 -2.38 5.52
CA TYR A 55 -21.13 -3.33 4.60
C TYR A 55 -21.21 -2.87 3.15
N ARG A 56 -22.39 -2.38 2.72
CA ARG A 56 -22.57 -1.86 1.38
C ARG A 56 -21.70 -0.64 1.11
N GLN A 57 -21.56 0.26 2.08
CA GLN A 57 -20.69 1.43 1.95
C GLN A 57 -19.22 1.04 1.86
N ILE A 58 -18.76 0.09 2.69
CA ILE A 58 -17.40 -0.46 2.58
C ILE A 58 -17.17 -1.09 1.20
N GLU A 59 -18.15 -1.83 0.68
CA GLU A 59 -18.06 -2.44 -0.65
C GLU A 59 -18.02 -1.41 -1.79
N LEU A 60 -18.73 -0.29 -1.66
CA LEU A 60 -18.73 0.79 -2.64
C LEU A 60 -17.51 1.72 -2.52
N ALA A 61 -16.88 1.80 -1.35
CA ALA A 61 -15.76 2.68 -1.09
C ALA A 61 -14.52 2.30 -1.91
N ASP A 62 -13.86 3.29 -2.47
CA ASP A 62 -12.52 3.14 -3.06
C ASP A 62 -11.44 3.21 -1.98
N LEU A 63 -11.70 3.98 -0.92
CA LEU A 63 -10.83 4.21 0.23
C LEU A 63 -11.63 4.10 1.52
N VAL A 64 -11.05 3.46 2.54
CA VAL A 64 -11.59 3.46 3.90
C VAL A 64 -10.67 4.30 4.78
N VAL A 65 -11.23 5.24 5.52
CA VAL A 65 -10.50 6.00 6.55
C VAL A 65 -11.08 5.62 7.90
N ALA A 66 -10.28 5.03 8.77
CA ALA A 66 -10.76 4.49 10.03
C ALA A 66 -10.05 5.12 11.24
N ASP A 67 -10.82 5.71 12.16
CA ASP A 67 -10.31 6.26 13.41
C ASP A 67 -10.44 5.23 14.55
N MET A 68 -9.30 4.70 14.96
CA MET A 68 -9.20 3.61 15.94
C MET A 68 -9.11 4.11 17.40
N THR A 69 -9.16 5.43 17.60
CA THR A 69 -9.00 6.06 18.92
C THR A 69 -10.01 5.52 19.93
N GLY A 70 -9.54 5.20 21.14
CA GLY A 70 -10.40 4.69 22.20
C GLY A 70 -10.89 3.25 21.99
N GLN A 71 -10.30 2.53 21.04
CA GLN A 71 -10.49 1.09 20.84
C GLN A 71 -11.95 0.67 20.62
N ASN A 72 -12.68 1.40 19.79
CA ASN A 72 -14.08 1.10 19.52
C ASN A 72 -14.24 -0.27 18.82
N PRO A 73 -14.95 -1.25 19.42
CA PRO A 73 -15.06 -2.60 18.88
C PRO A 73 -15.78 -2.66 17.53
N ASN A 74 -16.71 -1.74 17.27
CA ASN A 74 -17.43 -1.68 15.99
C ASN A 74 -16.49 -1.23 14.88
N VAL A 75 -15.67 -0.20 15.13
CA VAL A 75 -14.68 0.28 14.14
C VAL A 75 -13.66 -0.81 13.82
N PHE A 76 -13.18 -1.56 14.82
CA PHE A 76 -12.30 -2.72 14.57
C PHE A 76 -12.96 -3.78 13.69
N TYR A 77 -14.21 -4.11 13.98
CA TYR A 77 -14.96 -5.09 13.20
C TYR A 77 -15.11 -4.66 11.74
N GLU A 78 -15.45 -3.39 11.51
CA GLU A 78 -15.61 -2.79 10.19
C GLU A 78 -14.29 -2.74 9.40
N VAL A 79 -13.18 -2.39 10.06
CA VAL A 79 -11.84 -2.43 9.47
C VAL A 79 -11.45 -3.86 9.09
N GLY A 80 -11.73 -4.84 9.96
CA GLY A 80 -11.51 -6.25 9.64
C GLY A 80 -12.28 -6.69 8.39
N TYR A 81 -13.54 -6.27 8.26
CA TYR A 81 -14.35 -6.52 7.06
C TYR A 81 -13.77 -5.82 5.81
N ALA A 82 -13.34 -4.56 5.93
CA ALA A 82 -12.70 -3.83 4.84
C ALA A 82 -11.40 -4.49 4.35
N HIS A 83 -10.56 -4.96 5.29
CA HIS A 83 -9.36 -5.74 4.98
C HIS A 83 -9.69 -7.05 4.27
N ALA A 84 -10.72 -7.79 4.73
CA ALA A 84 -11.16 -9.02 4.08
C ALA A 84 -11.65 -8.80 2.64
N LYS A 85 -12.17 -7.59 2.33
CA LYS A 85 -12.56 -7.16 0.99
C LYS A 85 -11.41 -6.57 0.17
N GLY A 86 -10.19 -6.52 0.73
CA GLY A 86 -9.01 -5.97 0.07
C GLY A 86 -9.11 -4.47 -0.22
N LYS A 87 -9.83 -3.73 0.63
CA LYS A 87 -9.97 -2.27 0.51
C LYS A 87 -8.71 -1.55 0.94
N LEU A 88 -8.39 -0.45 0.26
CA LEU A 88 -7.32 0.44 0.69
C LEU A 88 -7.78 1.14 1.98
N CYS A 89 -7.05 0.95 3.08
CA CYS A 89 -7.42 1.47 4.39
C CYS A 89 -6.34 2.41 4.92
N VAL A 90 -6.73 3.61 5.33
CA VAL A 90 -5.90 4.56 6.07
C VAL A 90 -6.37 4.58 7.51
N LEU A 91 -5.54 4.09 8.41
CA LEU A 91 -5.84 4.01 9.84
C LEU A 91 -5.38 5.29 10.54
N LEU A 92 -6.20 5.83 11.45
CA LEU A 92 -5.93 7.01 12.26
C LEU A 92 -6.01 6.63 13.74
N THR A 93 -5.23 7.30 14.58
CA THR A 93 -5.34 7.18 16.03
C THR A 93 -4.77 8.41 16.75
N GLN A 94 -5.33 8.76 17.90
CA GLN A 94 -4.71 9.72 18.81
C GLN A 94 -3.49 9.14 19.53
N SER A 95 -3.51 7.83 19.83
CA SER A 95 -2.45 7.14 20.58
C SER A 95 -2.08 5.80 19.92
N THR A 96 -0.79 5.48 19.88
CA THR A 96 -0.30 4.17 19.41
C THR A 96 -0.76 3.01 20.31
N GLU A 97 -1.19 3.32 21.54
CA GLU A 97 -1.74 2.35 22.49
C GLU A 97 -3.11 1.83 22.06
N ASP A 98 -3.85 2.59 21.25
CA ASP A 98 -5.17 2.21 20.76
C ASP A 98 -5.11 1.24 19.57
N ILE A 99 -3.92 1.01 18.99
CA ILE A 99 -3.75 0.07 17.89
C ILE A 99 -3.45 -1.33 18.46
N PRO A 100 -4.31 -2.34 18.19
CA PRO A 100 -4.06 -3.71 18.58
C PRO A 100 -2.74 -4.21 18.02
N PHE A 101 -2.09 -5.12 18.74
CA PHE A 101 -0.78 -5.68 18.34
C PHE A 101 -0.76 -6.17 16.89
N ASP A 102 -1.82 -6.87 16.48
CA ASP A 102 -1.99 -7.38 15.11
C ASP A 102 -2.16 -6.29 14.06
N LEU A 103 -2.48 -5.05 14.43
CA LEU A 103 -2.57 -3.91 13.51
C LEU A 103 -1.38 -2.95 13.62
N LYS A 104 -0.47 -3.13 14.58
CA LYS A 104 0.69 -2.23 14.75
C LYS A 104 1.65 -2.23 13.56
N HIS A 105 1.70 -3.33 12.81
CA HIS A 105 2.49 -3.43 11.59
C HIS A 105 1.80 -2.79 10.38
N HIS A 106 0.48 -2.54 10.47
CA HIS A 106 -0.22 -1.73 9.48
C HIS A 106 0.09 -0.25 9.71
N ARG A 107 0.28 0.47 8.61
CA ARG A 107 0.53 1.90 8.64
C ARG A 107 -0.68 2.62 9.23
N HIS A 108 -0.43 3.51 10.20
CA HIS A 108 -1.44 4.33 10.84
C HIS A 108 -0.88 5.74 11.10
N ILE A 109 -1.76 6.74 11.04
CA ILE A 109 -1.46 8.13 11.35
C ILE A 109 -1.71 8.37 12.84
N VAL A 110 -0.66 8.74 13.57
CA VAL A 110 -0.76 9.14 14.98
C VAL A 110 -0.83 10.66 15.04
N TYR A 111 -2.00 11.22 15.37
CA TYR A 111 -2.23 12.67 15.33
C TYR A 111 -2.37 13.33 16.71
N GLY A 112 -2.37 12.54 17.79
CA GLY A 112 -2.56 13.07 19.14
C GLY A 112 -3.85 13.87 19.24
N SER A 113 -3.80 15.06 19.84
CA SER A 113 -4.94 15.98 19.92
C SER A 113 -4.90 17.08 18.84
N SER A 114 -4.07 16.95 17.80
CA SER A 114 -3.83 18.01 16.81
C SER A 114 -4.54 17.76 15.48
N ILE A 115 -5.65 18.44 15.27
CA ILE A 115 -6.36 18.44 13.97
C ILE A 115 -5.46 18.99 12.85
N GLY A 116 -4.62 19.99 13.15
CA GLY A 116 -3.68 20.53 12.17
C GLY A 116 -2.68 19.49 11.68
N LEU A 117 -2.14 18.68 12.60
CA LEU A 117 -1.24 17.57 12.26
C LEU A 117 -1.97 16.49 11.46
N LEU A 118 -3.19 16.12 11.89
CA LEU A 118 -4.04 15.17 11.17
C LEU A 118 -4.26 15.63 9.72
N ARG A 119 -4.60 16.90 9.50
CA ARG A 119 -4.82 17.44 8.16
C ARG A 119 -3.60 17.29 7.28
N THR A 120 -2.42 17.66 7.75
CA THR A 120 -1.17 17.56 6.97
C THR A 120 -0.90 16.11 6.59
N LEU A 121 -0.86 15.21 7.57
CA LEU A 121 -0.52 13.80 7.33
C LEU A 121 -1.58 13.09 6.48
N LEU A 122 -2.86 13.34 6.75
CA LEU A 122 -3.95 12.70 6.01
C LEU A 122 -4.06 13.22 4.58
N THR A 123 -3.73 14.50 4.33
CA THR A 123 -3.69 15.03 2.95
C THR A 123 -2.65 14.30 2.12
N GLU A 124 -1.45 14.07 2.67
CA GLU A 124 -0.39 13.30 1.99
C GLU A 124 -0.83 11.86 1.71
N GLU A 125 -1.38 11.18 2.72
CA GLU A 125 -1.85 9.80 2.57
C GLU A 125 -3.03 9.67 1.60
N MET A 126 -3.99 10.59 1.63
CA MET A 126 -5.12 10.60 0.70
C MET A 126 -4.69 10.93 -0.72
N ALA A 127 -3.70 11.81 -0.92
CA ALA A 127 -3.16 12.12 -2.24
C ALA A 127 -2.49 10.88 -2.85
N TRP A 128 -1.70 10.17 -2.06
CA TRP A 128 -1.12 8.89 -2.45
C TRP A 128 -2.21 7.85 -2.78
N ALA A 129 -3.21 7.70 -1.89
CA ALA A 129 -4.31 6.76 -2.09
C ALA A 129 -5.11 7.07 -3.36
N LYS A 130 -5.40 8.35 -3.61
CA LYS A 130 -6.05 8.83 -4.83
C LYS A 130 -5.25 8.45 -6.08
N ALA A 131 -3.95 8.71 -6.10
CA ALA A 131 -3.10 8.34 -7.23
C ALA A 131 -3.12 6.83 -7.49
N GLN A 132 -3.09 6.00 -6.44
CA GLN A 132 -3.23 4.55 -6.57
C GLN A 132 -4.59 4.13 -7.15
N ILE A 133 -5.69 4.72 -6.66
CA ILE A 133 -7.05 4.42 -7.14
C ILE A 133 -7.22 4.83 -8.61
N ASP A 134 -6.80 6.04 -8.97
CA ASP A 134 -6.85 6.54 -10.35
C ASP A 134 -6.02 5.64 -11.29
N THR A 135 -4.84 5.21 -10.81
CA THR A 135 -3.96 4.28 -11.53
C THR A 135 -4.65 2.94 -11.78
N ILE A 136 -5.28 2.34 -10.77
CA ILE A 136 -5.99 1.06 -10.90
C ILE A 136 -7.18 1.18 -11.86
N ARG A 137 -7.97 2.26 -11.74
CA ARG A 137 -9.14 2.51 -12.60
C ARG A 137 -8.74 2.66 -14.06
N SER A 138 -7.63 3.36 -14.32
CA SER A 138 -7.14 3.61 -15.69
C SER A 138 -6.39 2.42 -16.28
N SER A 139 -5.58 1.70 -15.50
CA SER A 139 -4.76 0.60 -16.01
C SER A 139 -5.55 -0.66 -16.35
N ARG A 140 -6.68 -0.88 -15.66
CA ARG A 140 -7.46 -2.14 -15.68
C ARG A 140 -6.65 -3.38 -15.27
N ILE A 141 -5.41 -3.20 -14.80
CA ILE A 141 -4.52 -4.22 -14.29
C ILE A 141 -4.31 -3.92 -12.81
N LYS A 142 -4.90 -4.74 -11.94
CA LYS A 142 -4.65 -4.67 -10.52
C LYS A 142 -3.33 -5.35 -10.20
N VAL A 143 -2.45 -4.65 -9.50
CA VAL A 143 -1.16 -5.18 -9.04
C VAL A 143 -1.27 -5.50 -7.57
N SER A 144 -0.86 -6.71 -7.16
CA SER A 144 -0.82 -7.11 -5.76
C SER A 144 0.50 -7.78 -5.43
N PHE A 145 1.12 -7.35 -4.34
CA PHE A 145 2.33 -7.97 -3.81
C PHE A 145 1.93 -9.14 -2.93
N LYS A 146 2.49 -10.31 -3.21
CA LYS A 146 2.37 -11.50 -2.38
C LYS A 146 3.55 -11.58 -1.43
N GLU A 147 3.42 -12.48 -0.45
CA GLU A 147 4.43 -12.84 0.56
C GLU A 147 5.86 -12.63 0.04
N THR A 148 6.57 -11.74 0.71
CA THR A 148 7.98 -11.48 0.51
C THR A 148 8.76 -12.25 1.57
N SER A 149 9.73 -13.04 1.13
CA SER A 149 10.63 -13.77 2.03
C SER A 149 12.02 -13.16 1.98
N GLY A 150 12.65 -12.99 3.14
CA GLY A 150 14.02 -12.52 3.26
C GLY A 150 14.98 -13.66 3.55
N LEU A 151 16.12 -13.69 2.86
CA LEU A 151 17.24 -14.59 3.12
C LEU A 151 18.47 -13.80 3.54
N LEU A 152 19.03 -14.15 4.70
CA LEU A 152 20.30 -13.63 5.21
C LEU A 152 21.46 -14.54 4.79
N GLU A 153 22.43 -13.98 4.08
CA GLU A 153 23.70 -14.62 3.78
C GLU A 153 24.83 -13.85 4.47
N LYS A 154 25.68 -14.55 5.23
CA LYS A 154 26.82 -13.93 5.93
C LYS A 154 28.14 -14.45 5.39
N SER A 155 29.13 -13.57 5.34
CA SER A 155 30.55 -13.92 5.25
C SER A 155 31.26 -13.43 6.51
N LYS A 156 32.60 -13.57 6.58
CA LYS A 156 33.40 -13.00 7.67
C LYS A 156 33.27 -11.47 7.79
N PHE A 157 32.99 -10.76 6.70
CA PHE A 157 33.09 -9.30 6.65
C PHE A 157 31.80 -8.58 6.25
N VAL A 158 30.84 -9.29 5.65
CA VAL A 158 29.63 -8.69 5.09
C VAL A 158 28.44 -9.60 5.31
N ALA A 159 27.31 -8.99 5.67
CA ALA A 159 25.99 -9.62 5.65
C ALA A 159 25.18 -9.07 4.47
N TRP A 160 24.65 -9.96 3.62
CA TRP A 160 23.75 -9.65 2.52
C TRP A 160 22.34 -10.09 2.85
N GLY A 161 21.39 -9.27 2.44
CA GLY A 161 19.97 -9.61 2.47
C GLY A 161 19.43 -9.73 1.06
N THR A 162 18.77 -10.84 0.78
CA THR A 162 18.03 -11.08 -0.46
C THR A 162 16.54 -11.12 -0.14
N VAL A 163 15.74 -10.31 -0.83
CA VAL A 163 14.27 -10.33 -0.70
C VAL A 163 13.68 -10.87 -1.99
N GLU A 164 12.91 -11.94 -1.88
CA GLU A 164 12.13 -12.50 -2.99
C GLU A 164 10.79 -11.78 -3.11
N PHE A 165 10.48 -11.27 -4.31
CA PHE A 165 9.23 -10.60 -4.62
C PHE A 165 8.39 -11.46 -5.56
N LYS A 166 7.12 -11.60 -5.20
CA LYS A 166 6.08 -12.18 -6.06
C LYS A 166 4.99 -11.14 -6.24
N VAL A 167 4.75 -10.74 -7.49
CA VAL A 167 3.80 -9.69 -7.83
C VAL A 167 2.78 -10.26 -8.79
N ASP A 168 1.53 -10.31 -8.36
CA ASP A 168 0.43 -10.77 -9.20
C ASP A 168 -0.18 -9.57 -9.95
N LEU A 169 -0.31 -9.72 -11.26
CA LEU A 169 -0.95 -8.79 -12.17
C LEU A 169 -2.31 -9.39 -12.58
N HIS A 170 -3.41 -8.75 -12.20
CA HIS A 170 -4.78 -9.24 -12.43
C HIS A 170 -5.54 -8.33 -13.39
N ASN A 171 -6.12 -8.92 -14.44
CA ASN A 171 -7.14 -8.27 -15.24
C ASN A 171 -8.50 -8.86 -14.88
N GLU A 172 -9.23 -8.17 -14.00
CA GLU A 172 -10.57 -8.58 -13.56
C GLU A 172 -11.68 -8.14 -14.54
N THR A 173 -11.32 -7.36 -15.57
CA THR A 173 -12.27 -6.82 -16.52
C THR A 173 -12.74 -7.86 -17.55
N THR A 174 -13.78 -7.53 -18.29
CA THR A 174 -14.31 -8.36 -19.37
C THR A 174 -13.54 -8.22 -20.69
N ASN A 175 -12.57 -7.30 -20.75
CA ASN A 175 -11.76 -7.00 -21.93
C ASN A 175 -10.31 -7.45 -21.70
N THR A 176 -9.54 -7.65 -22.77
CA THR A 176 -8.08 -7.84 -22.67
C THR A 176 -7.41 -6.53 -22.23
N SER A 177 -6.32 -6.62 -21.47
CA SER A 177 -5.57 -5.45 -21.02
C SER A 177 -4.86 -4.74 -22.18
N ALA A 178 -4.43 -3.50 -21.92
CA ALA A 178 -3.38 -2.85 -22.70
C ALA A 178 -2.13 -3.72 -22.77
N GLU A 179 -1.30 -3.50 -23.80
CA GLU A 179 -0.01 -4.16 -23.92
C GLU A 179 0.96 -3.61 -22.89
N ILE A 180 1.64 -4.50 -22.18
CA ILE A 180 2.68 -4.18 -21.20
C ILE A 180 4.00 -4.15 -21.95
N ASP A 181 4.51 -2.94 -22.21
CA ASP A 181 5.76 -2.71 -22.92
C ASP A 181 6.97 -2.94 -22.00
N ALA A 182 6.86 -2.53 -20.73
CA ALA A 182 7.91 -2.69 -19.73
C ALA A 182 7.36 -2.68 -18.30
N ILE A 183 8.11 -3.27 -17.38
CA ILE A 183 7.90 -3.14 -15.94
C ILE A 183 9.17 -2.57 -15.32
N TYR A 184 9.03 -1.57 -14.46
CA TYR A 184 10.15 -1.01 -13.70
C TYR A 184 9.92 -1.15 -12.21
N PHE A 185 10.94 -1.60 -11.49
CA PHE A 185 10.96 -1.57 -10.03
C PHE A 185 11.85 -0.43 -9.55
N TYR A 186 11.33 0.39 -8.66
CA TYR A 186 11.98 1.59 -8.15
C TYR A 186 12.49 1.35 -6.72
N SER A 187 13.76 1.68 -6.48
CA SER A 187 14.44 1.40 -5.21
C SER A 187 15.31 2.56 -4.73
N LYS A 188 15.71 2.50 -3.46
CA LYS A 188 16.87 3.28 -2.97
C LYS A 188 18.17 2.75 -3.60
N LYS A 189 19.28 3.48 -3.41
CA LYS A 189 20.61 3.04 -3.85
C LYS A 189 21.07 1.79 -3.08
N GLY A 190 21.94 0.99 -3.69
CA GLY A 190 22.57 -0.18 -3.07
C GLY A 190 21.78 -1.49 -3.20
N TRP A 191 20.70 -1.49 -3.98
CA TRP A 191 19.96 -2.69 -4.35
C TRP A 191 20.37 -3.17 -5.75
N THR A 192 20.55 -4.48 -5.89
CA THR A 192 20.73 -5.17 -7.18
C THR A 192 19.58 -6.14 -7.36
N LEU A 193 18.88 -6.07 -8.50
CA LEU A 193 17.74 -6.94 -8.79
C LEU A 193 18.14 -8.08 -9.71
N TYR A 194 17.50 -9.23 -9.53
CA TYR A 194 17.66 -10.42 -10.35
C TYR A 194 16.30 -10.95 -10.79
N GLN A 195 16.19 -11.33 -12.05
CA GLN A 195 15.03 -12.03 -12.60
C GLN A 195 15.51 -13.25 -13.38
N ASP A 196 14.92 -14.41 -13.10
CA ASP A 196 15.32 -15.70 -13.70
C ASP A 196 16.83 -15.97 -13.59
N GLY A 197 17.43 -15.58 -12.46
CA GLY A 197 18.86 -15.74 -12.17
C GLY A 197 19.79 -14.76 -12.89
N LYS A 198 19.27 -13.73 -13.58
CA LYS A 198 20.06 -12.73 -14.30
C LYS A 198 19.92 -11.35 -13.66
N ASP A 199 21.02 -10.60 -13.63
CA ASP A 199 21.02 -9.19 -13.21
C ASP A 199 20.07 -8.35 -14.07
N CYS A 200 19.20 -7.60 -13.40
CA CYS A 200 18.30 -6.65 -14.03
C CYS A 200 19.05 -5.33 -14.34
N PRO A 201 18.99 -4.81 -15.58
CA PRO A 201 19.56 -3.50 -15.89
C PRO A 201 18.95 -2.39 -15.03
N MET A 202 19.77 -1.44 -14.58
CA MET A 202 19.31 -0.32 -13.77
C MET A 202 19.84 1.02 -14.28
N THR A 203 19.11 2.09 -14.00
CA THR A 203 19.48 3.48 -14.32
C THR A 203 18.86 4.46 -13.34
N ASP A 204 19.21 5.73 -13.46
CA ASP A 204 18.59 6.80 -12.68
C ASP A 204 17.09 6.86 -12.93
N SER A 205 16.36 7.17 -11.86
CA SER A 205 14.91 7.24 -11.84
C SER A 205 14.40 8.68 -11.96
N ASP A 206 13.20 8.80 -12.51
CA ASP A 206 12.43 10.03 -12.62
C ASP A 206 11.57 10.34 -11.38
N VAL A 207 11.58 9.46 -10.37
CA VAL A 207 10.80 9.61 -9.13
C VAL A 207 11.72 10.05 -7.98
N PRO A 208 11.55 11.25 -7.38
CA PRO A 208 12.48 11.79 -6.38
C PRO A 208 12.73 10.88 -5.17
N ASP A 209 11.70 10.18 -4.69
CA ASP A 209 11.80 9.29 -3.54
C ASP A 209 12.55 7.99 -3.84
N PHE A 210 12.72 7.63 -5.10
CA PHE A 210 13.35 6.39 -5.54
C PHE A 210 14.44 6.70 -6.54
N PRO A 211 15.71 6.87 -6.15
CA PRO A 211 16.76 7.34 -7.04
C PRO A 211 17.16 6.34 -8.14
N VAL A 212 16.78 5.06 -8.04
CA VAL A 212 17.16 4.01 -9.00
C VAL A 212 15.90 3.30 -9.49
N ARG A 213 15.85 3.00 -10.79
CA ARG A 213 14.86 2.09 -11.38
C ARG A 213 15.55 0.92 -12.08
N HIS A 214 14.93 -0.25 -11.96
CA HIS A 214 15.42 -1.53 -12.49
C HIS A 214 14.42 -2.03 -13.52
N PHE A 215 14.91 -2.48 -14.68
CA PHE A 215 14.07 -3.08 -15.70
C PHE A 215 13.73 -4.54 -15.34
N LEU A 216 12.44 -4.87 -15.39
CA LEU A 216 11.93 -6.23 -15.24
C LEU A 216 11.20 -6.62 -16.53
N ALA A 217 11.51 -7.82 -17.04
CA ALA A 217 10.79 -8.39 -18.16
C ALA A 217 9.34 -8.69 -17.75
N PRO A 218 8.34 -8.21 -18.50
CA PRO A 218 6.94 -8.55 -18.23
C PRO A 218 6.72 -10.07 -18.32
N PRO A 219 5.98 -10.69 -17.38
CA PRO A 219 5.69 -12.12 -17.43
C PRO A 219 4.78 -12.48 -18.61
N VAL A 220 3.98 -11.51 -19.07
CA VAL A 220 3.11 -11.59 -20.25
C VAL A 220 3.06 -10.23 -20.93
N ARG A 221 2.85 -10.20 -22.26
CA ARG A 221 2.62 -8.94 -22.99
C ARG A 221 1.23 -8.36 -22.77
N ARG A 222 0.21 -9.21 -22.59
CA ARG A 222 -1.18 -8.82 -22.33
C ARG A 222 -1.83 -9.82 -21.40
N LEU A 223 -2.75 -9.34 -20.57
CA LEU A 223 -3.63 -10.17 -19.76
C LEU A 223 -4.97 -10.32 -20.46
N ASN A 224 -5.38 -11.57 -20.72
CA ASN A 224 -6.73 -11.87 -21.18
C ASN A 224 -7.79 -11.41 -20.16
N LYS A 225 -9.04 -11.29 -20.60
CA LYS A 225 -10.17 -11.02 -19.70
C LYS A 225 -10.21 -12.03 -18.56
N LYS A 226 -10.46 -11.56 -17.33
CA LYS A 226 -10.54 -12.38 -16.11
C LYS A 226 -9.33 -13.32 -15.92
N SER A 227 -8.14 -12.86 -16.28
CA SER A 227 -6.89 -13.62 -16.16
C SER A 227 -5.87 -12.90 -15.28
N TRP A 228 -4.83 -13.62 -14.88
CA TRP A 228 -3.73 -13.08 -14.10
C TRP A 228 -2.39 -13.64 -14.55
N ALA A 229 -1.29 -12.97 -14.21
CA ALA A 229 0.08 -13.44 -14.40
C ALA A 229 0.93 -13.05 -13.18
N GLN A 230 2.01 -13.80 -12.93
CA GLN A 230 2.92 -13.54 -11.82
C GLN A 230 4.29 -13.08 -12.32
N LEU A 231 4.76 -11.96 -11.77
CA LEU A 231 6.12 -11.49 -11.91
C LEU A 231 6.91 -11.95 -10.67
N LYS A 232 8.07 -12.59 -10.89
CA LYS A 232 8.99 -13.03 -9.83
C LYS A 232 10.36 -12.41 -10.05
N PHE A 233 10.95 -11.89 -9.00
CA PHE A 233 12.32 -11.36 -9.00
C PHE A 233 12.84 -11.28 -7.57
N SER A 234 14.15 -11.20 -7.40
CA SER A 234 14.80 -11.03 -6.10
C SER A 234 15.59 -9.73 -6.06
N ALA A 235 15.64 -9.05 -4.92
CA ALA A 235 16.52 -7.89 -4.72
C ALA A 235 17.54 -8.19 -3.62
N LYS A 236 18.83 -7.99 -3.92
CA LYS A 236 19.95 -8.19 -3.00
C LYS A 236 20.59 -6.86 -2.61
N ARG A 237 20.96 -6.71 -1.35
CA ARG A 237 21.75 -5.57 -0.84
C ARG A 237 22.67 -5.98 0.29
N VAL A 238 23.65 -5.14 0.58
CA VAL A 238 24.42 -5.23 1.83
C VAL A 238 23.56 -4.70 2.99
N LEU A 239 23.55 -5.43 4.09
CA LEU A 239 22.85 -5.09 5.33
C LEU A 239 23.79 -4.54 6.39
N ALA A 240 24.97 -5.14 6.52
CA ALA A 240 25.98 -4.76 7.49
C ALA A 240 27.38 -5.14 7.03
N PHE A 241 28.36 -4.41 7.54
CA PHE A 241 29.79 -4.74 7.47
C PHE A 241 30.27 -5.02 8.90
N ALA A 242 31.13 -6.01 9.08
CA ALA A 242 31.73 -6.32 10.38
C ALA A 242 33.20 -5.92 10.37
N THR A 243 33.65 -5.36 11.50
CA THR A 243 35.08 -5.24 11.81
C THR A 243 35.59 -6.52 12.47
N GLU A 244 36.91 -6.67 12.59
CA GLU A 244 37.51 -7.93 13.05
C GLU A 244 37.07 -8.28 14.48
N GLY A 245 36.30 -9.35 14.63
CA GLY A 245 35.77 -9.83 15.91
C GLY A 245 34.30 -9.51 16.19
N GLU A 246 33.61 -8.76 15.31
CA GLU A 246 32.16 -8.51 15.42
C GLU A 246 31.35 -9.63 14.77
N GLU A 247 30.31 -10.10 15.46
CA GLU A 247 29.33 -11.04 14.92
C GLU A 247 28.12 -10.28 14.34
N PHE A 248 27.60 -10.78 13.21
CA PHE A 248 26.36 -10.25 12.63
C PHE A 248 25.14 -10.74 13.39
N LYS A 249 24.08 -9.94 13.37
CA LYS A 249 22.77 -10.35 13.88
C LYS A 249 22.23 -11.52 13.07
N ASP A 250 21.41 -12.36 13.70
CA ASP A 250 20.75 -13.50 13.03
C ASP A 250 19.54 -13.07 12.19
N SER A 251 19.06 -11.85 12.42
CA SER A 251 17.94 -11.27 11.69
C SER A 251 18.15 -9.78 11.46
N TYR A 252 17.74 -9.32 10.28
CA TYR A 252 17.63 -7.91 9.94
C TYR A 252 16.24 -7.62 9.41
N ARG A 253 15.57 -6.60 9.96
CA ARG A 253 14.28 -6.14 9.44
C ARG A 253 14.50 -5.05 8.39
N LEU A 254 13.96 -5.27 7.20
CA LEU A 254 13.97 -4.32 6.09
C LEU A 254 12.61 -3.63 6.00
N THR A 255 12.57 -2.34 6.34
CA THR A 255 11.38 -1.49 6.25
C THR A 255 11.56 -0.40 5.20
N GLY A 256 10.50 -0.06 4.47
CA GLY A 256 10.52 1.06 3.53
C GLY A 256 9.29 1.12 2.63
N ARG A 257 9.39 1.89 1.55
CA ARG A 257 8.45 1.86 0.43
C ARG A 257 9.18 1.36 -0.80
N THR A 258 8.43 0.79 -1.72
CA THR A 258 8.88 0.35 -3.03
C THR A 258 7.80 0.70 -4.04
N LEU A 259 8.21 0.93 -5.29
CA LEU A 259 7.32 1.34 -6.36
C LEU A 259 7.52 0.41 -7.56
N VAL A 260 6.44 -0.06 -8.17
CA VAL A 260 6.45 -0.75 -9.46
C VAL A 260 5.67 0.07 -10.46
N ARG A 261 6.29 0.39 -11.60
CA ARG A 261 5.64 1.03 -12.73
C ARG A 261 5.35 0.00 -13.82
N LEU A 262 4.08 -0.12 -14.20
CA LEU A 262 3.69 -0.77 -15.45
C LEU A 262 3.67 0.28 -16.56
N VAL A 263 4.50 0.10 -17.58
CA VAL A 263 4.45 0.89 -18.81
C VAL A 263 3.62 0.14 -19.83
N THR A 264 2.56 0.77 -20.30
CA THR A 264 1.63 0.17 -21.25
C THR A 264 1.37 1.11 -22.43
N THR A 265 0.75 0.57 -23.48
CA THR A 265 0.28 1.36 -24.63
C THR A 265 -0.75 2.44 -24.26
N GLU A 266 -1.39 2.34 -23.09
CA GLU A 266 -2.38 3.32 -22.60
C GLU A 266 -1.80 4.31 -21.58
N GLY A 267 -0.53 4.13 -21.18
CA GLY A 267 0.16 5.02 -20.24
C GLY A 267 1.02 4.28 -19.22
N ASN A 268 1.54 5.06 -18.27
CA ASN A 268 2.37 4.59 -17.16
C ASN A 268 1.52 4.52 -15.90
N PHE A 269 1.62 3.40 -15.17
CA PHE A 269 0.81 3.13 -14.00
C PHE A 269 1.69 2.72 -12.82
N ASP A 270 1.63 3.50 -11.74
CA ASP A 270 2.52 3.40 -10.59
C ASP A 270 1.85 2.76 -9.38
N TYR A 271 2.43 1.66 -8.90
CA TYR A 271 1.94 0.88 -7.77
C TYR A 271 2.96 0.92 -6.64
N GLU A 272 2.64 1.70 -5.61
CA GLU A 272 3.45 1.78 -4.39
C GLU A 272 2.97 0.78 -3.34
N PHE A 273 3.91 0.26 -2.56
CA PHE A 273 3.61 -0.67 -1.49
C PHE A 273 4.67 -0.60 -0.38
N PRO A 274 4.29 -0.88 0.87
CA PRO A 274 5.24 -0.98 1.95
C PRO A 274 6.12 -2.22 1.79
N LEU A 275 7.41 -2.06 2.08
CA LEU A 275 8.34 -3.15 2.29
C LEU A 275 8.49 -3.32 3.80
N ASP A 276 8.13 -4.48 4.34
CA ASP A 276 8.39 -4.85 5.73
C ASP A 276 8.68 -6.35 5.79
N VAL A 277 9.97 -6.72 5.81
CA VAL A 277 10.42 -8.10 5.67
C VAL A 277 11.52 -8.39 6.68
N ALA A 278 11.38 -9.47 7.44
CA ALA A 278 12.47 -10.04 8.22
C ALA A 278 13.37 -10.87 7.29
N VAL A 279 14.67 -10.62 7.37
CA VAL A 279 15.69 -11.32 6.62
C VAL A 279 16.48 -12.14 7.62
N ASP A 280 16.23 -13.44 7.60
CA ASP A 280 16.73 -14.40 8.58
C ASP A 280 17.67 -15.42 7.91
N GLU A 281 18.54 -16.04 8.70
CA GLU A 281 19.26 -17.23 8.22
C GLU A 281 18.27 -18.37 7.98
N ILE A 282 18.48 -19.17 6.92
CA ILE A 282 17.75 -20.43 6.79
C ILE A 282 18.15 -21.30 7.99
N PRO A 283 17.20 -21.80 8.80
CA PRO A 283 17.52 -22.81 9.79
C PRO A 283 18.00 -24.06 9.06
N PHE A 284 19.28 -24.39 9.22
CA PHE A 284 19.87 -25.64 8.74
C PHE A 284 19.28 -26.84 9.49
#